data_AF-A0A351GEQ0-F1
#
_entry.id   AF-A0A351GEQ0-F1
#
_cell.length_a   1.000
_cell.length_b   1.000
_cell.length_c   1.000
_cell.angle_alpha   90.00
_cell.angle_beta   90.00
_cell.angle_gamma   90.00
#
_symmetry.space_group_name_H-M   'P 1'
#
loop_
_entity.id
_entity.type
_entity.pdbx_description
1 polymer ?
#
loop_
_entity_poly.entity_id
_entity_poly.type
_entity_poly.pdbx_seq_one_letter_code
_entity_poly.pdbx_strand_id
1 'polypeptide(L)'
;MYIFDLIFTELLGIDYEFIDAIQDSHLNYSTNSGGKIHIIPHGLLSQTDIRNDFKINFENIDNQWFMFRTSNEGLLPFDIFSSAFYLVARYEEYLPYEPDDHNRFTAGFSCLSEHDLLLEPLVNQWALRIREILKKVHESLTFQ
;
A
#
# COMPACT_ATOMS: atom_id res chain seq x y z
N MET A 1 -0.01 13.10 -3.95
CA MET A 1 0.66 11.99 -4.67
C MET A 1 -0.43 10.96 -4.86
N TYR A 2 -0.70 10.52 -6.09
CA TYR A 2 -1.94 9.81 -6.44
C TYR A 2 -2.41 8.77 -5.40
N ILE A 3 -1.52 7.91 -4.91
CA ILE A 3 -1.91 6.84 -3.98
C ILE A 3 -2.32 7.34 -2.59
N PHE A 4 -1.77 8.46 -2.13
CA PHE A 4 -2.22 9.11 -0.89
C PHE A 4 -3.59 9.76 -1.09
N ASP A 5 -3.83 10.38 -2.24
CA ASP A 5 -5.13 10.96 -2.58
C ASP A 5 -6.21 9.86 -2.63
N LEU A 6 -5.91 8.72 -3.27
CA LEU A 6 -6.79 7.56 -3.28
C LEU A 6 -7.11 7.06 -1.87
N ILE A 7 -6.09 6.85 -1.03
CA ILE A 7 -6.31 6.26 0.30
C ILE A 7 -6.97 7.25 1.25
N PHE A 8 -6.46 8.46 1.39
CA PHE A 8 -6.94 9.40 2.40
C PHE A 8 -8.20 10.13 1.96
N THR A 9 -8.21 10.69 0.76
CA THR A 9 -9.30 11.54 0.31
C THR A 9 -10.44 10.71 -0.27
N GLU A 10 -10.16 9.80 -1.22
CA GLU A 10 -11.21 9.07 -1.91
C GLU A 10 -11.81 7.92 -1.09
N LEU A 11 -10.97 7.10 -0.44
CA LEU A 11 -11.42 5.93 0.31
C LEU A 11 -11.78 6.24 1.77
N LEU A 12 -11.09 7.19 2.40
CA LEU A 12 -11.27 7.51 3.82
C LEU A 12 -12.00 8.84 4.07
N GLY A 13 -12.15 9.69 3.05
CA GLY A 13 -12.84 10.97 3.17
C GLY A 13 -12.17 11.95 4.12
N ILE A 14 -10.84 11.92 4.23
CA ILE A 14 -10.05 12.86 5.05
C ILE A 14 -9.10 13.67 4.19
N ASP A 15 -8.89 14.92 4.58
CA ASP A 15 -7.84 15.75 4.03
C ASP A 15 -6.50 15.41 4.68
N TYR A 16 -5.42 15.62 3.93
CA TYR A 16 -4.05 15.47 4.40
C TYR A 16 -3.18 16.59 3.85
N GLU A 17 -2.08 16.87 4.54
CA GLU A 17 -1.05 17.79 4.09
C GLU A 17 0.33 17.16 4.30
N PHE A 18 1.28 17.57 3.47
CA PHE A 18 2.68 17.20 3.65
C PHE A 18 3.34 18.17 4.61
N ILE A 19 4.09 17.64 5.56
CA ILE A 19 4.89 18.42 6.50
C ILE A 19 6.32 17.87 6.54
N ASP A 20 7.29 18.75 6.74
CA ASP A 20 8.70 18.36 6.92
C ASP A 20 9.02 17.96 8.37
N ALA A 21 8.17 18.39 9.33
CA ALA A 21 8.35 18.13 10.75
C ALA A 21 7.89 16.70 11.12
N ILE A 22 8.80 15.72 10.97
CA ILE A 22 8.53 14.30 11.23
C ILE A 22 7.86 14.07 12.60
N GLN A 23 8.31 14.76 13.65
CA GLN A 23 7.81 14.54 15.02
C GLN A 23 6.35 14.94 15.22
N ASP A 24 5.86 15.90 14.43
CA ASP A 24 4.48 16.36 14.51
C ASP A 24 3.55 15.59 13.57
N SER A 25 4.11 14.69 12.74
CA SER A 25 3.33 13.93 11.76
C SER A 25 2.45 12.86 12.39
N HIS A 26 1.20 12.79 11.95
CA HIS A 26 0.31 11.68 12.25
C HIS A 26 0.81 10.38 11.62
N LEU A 27 1.34 10.48 10.40
CA LEU A 27 1.92 9.40 9.63
C LEU A 27 3.18 9.92 8.95
N ASN A 28 4.29 9.25 9.22
CA ASN A 28 5.58 9.46 8.60
C ASN A 28 5.79 8.38 7.52
N TYR A 29 5.94 8.82 6.26
CA TYR A 29 6.32 7.97 5.14
C TYR A 29 7.72 8.32 4.67
N SER A 30 8.74 7.80 5.37
CA SER A 30 10.16 8.04 5.05
C SER A 30 11.05 6.95 5.65
N THR A 31 12.35 6.98 5.31
CA THR A 31 13.34 6.08 5.94
C THR A 31 13.79 6.56 7.33
N ASN A 32 13.47 7.80 7.71
CA ASN A 32 13.84 8.36 9.01
C ASN A 32 12.79 7.96 10.05
N SER A 33 13.23 7.54 11.24
CA SER A 33 12.33 7.19 12.33
C SER A 33 11.69 8.42 12.97
N GLY A 34 10.49 8.23 13.51
CA GLY A 34 9.71 9.28 14.20
C GLY A 34 8.29 9.38 13.65
N GLY A 35 7.58 10.40 14.13
CA GLY A 35 6.14 10.52 13.90
C GLY A 35 5.34 9.52 14.73
N LYS A 36 4.01 9.67 14.73
CA LYS A 36 3.14 8.83 15.55
C LYS A 36 2.93 7.43 14.95
N ILE A 37 2.88 7.36 13.62
CA ILE A 37 2.86 6.14 12.82
C ILE A 37 4.00 6.24 11.82
N HIS A 38 4.80 5.19 11.68
CA HIS A 38 5.92 5.18 10.74
C HIS A 38 5.75 4.04 9.74
N ILE A 39 5.78 4.39 8.46
CA ILE A 39 5.77 3.46 7.33
C ILE A 39 7.04 3.71 6.53
N ILE A 40 7.89 2.70 6.44
CA ILE A 40 9.14 2.79 5.68
C ILE A 40 8.80 2.54 4.20
N PRO A 41 9.16 3.45 3.28
CA PRO A 41 8.96 3.24 1.85
C PRO A 41 9.74 2.03 1.33
N HIS A 42 9.06 1.15 0.59
CA HIS A 42 9.68 0.04 -0.14
C HIS A 42 10.54 0.54 -1.32
N GLY A 43 10.27 1.76 -1.79
CA GLY A 43 11.00 2.42 -2.88
C GLY A 43 10.34 2.30 -4.25
N LEU A 44 9.24 1.57 -4.39
CA LEU A 44 8.48 1.50 -5.64
C LEU A 44 7.99 2.88 -6.09
N LEU A 45 7.43 3.67 -5.16
CA LEU A 45 6.84 4.97 -5.45
C LEU A 45 7.86 6.05 -5.85
N SER A 46 9.15 5.83 -5.62
CA SER A 46 10.22 6.75 -6.01
C SER A 46 10.93 6.37 -7.30
N GLN A 47 10.54 5.27 -7.96
CA GLN A 47 11.13 4.87 -9.22
C GLN A 47 10.67 5.77 -10.37
N THR A 48 11.57 6.05 -11.32
CA THR A 48 11.26 6.74 -12.57
C THR A 48 11.04 5.80 -13.75
N ASP A 49 11.41 4.52 -13.60
CA ASP A 49 11.29 3.48 -14.62
C ASP A 49 10.53 2.26 -14.09
N ILE A 50 9.97 1.46 -15.01
CA ILE A 50 9.35 0.18 -14.67
C ILE A 50 10.45 -0.86 -14.45
N ARG A 51 10.39 -1.57 -13.32
CA ARG A 51 11.37 -2.58 -12.92
C ARG A 51 10.70 -3.92 -12.65
N ASN A 52 11.37 -4.99 -13.04
CA ASN A 52 10.88 -6.37 -12.90
C ASN A 52 11.55 -7.15 -11.76
N ASP A 53 12.30 -6.48 -10.89
CA ASP A 53 13.06 -7.13 -9.81
C ASP A 53 12.36 -7.08 -8.43
N PHE A 54 11.13 -6.56 -8.38
CA PHE A 54 10.29 -6.62 -7.19
C PHE A 54 9.75 -8.04 -6.98
N LYS A 55 10.13 -8.65 -5.86
CA LYS A 55 9.53 -9.92 -5.43
C LYS A 55 8.27 -9.63 -4.63
N ILE A 56 7.14 -10.11 -5.13
CA ILE A 56 5.87 -10.04 -4.40
C ILE A 56 5.81 -11.25 -3.48
N ASN A 57 5.81 -11.00 -2.18
CA ASN A 57 5.57 -12.02 -1.17
C ASN A 57 4.39 -11.55 -0.34
N PHE A 58 3.34 -12.37 -0.29
CA PHE A 58 2.19 -12.11 0.54
C PHE A 58 2.38 -12.68 1.94
N GLU A 59 1.95 -11.92 2.93
CA GLU A 59 1.96 -12.32 4.34
C GLU A 59 0.58 -12.10 4.94
N ASN A 60 0.04 -13.13 5.58
CA ASN A 60 -1.23 -13.04 6.30
C ASN A 60 -0.95 -12.69 7.77
N ILE A 61 -1.46 -11.53 8.21
CA ILE A 61 -1.42 -11.11 9.61
C ILE A 61 -2.84 -10.78 10.05
N ASP A 62 -3.28 -11.37 11.16
CA ASP A 62 -4.61 -11.14 11.73
C ASP A 62 -5.75 -11.31 10.70
N ASN A 63 -5.63 -12.32 9.84
CA ASN A 63 -6.59 -12.61 8.78
C ASN A 63 -6.69 -11.52 7.68
N GLN A 64 -5.63 -10.72 7.51
CA GLN A 64 -5.48 -9.75 6.44
C GLN A 64 -4.17 -9.97 5.70
N TRP A 65 -4.20 -9.88 4.37
CA TRP A 65 -3.03 -10.08 3.52
C TRP A 65 -2.31 -8.76 3.26
N PHE A 66 -0.98 -8.80 3.31
CA PHE A 66 -0.10 -7.67 3.04
C PHE A 66 1.05 -8.10 2.13
N MET A 67 1.64 -7.14 1.44
CA MET A 67 2.85 -7.30 0.65
C MET A 67 3.79 -6.10 0.90
N PHE A 68 5.01 -6.18 0.38
CA PHE A 68 6.08 -5.17 0.59
C PHE A 68 6.36 -4.90 2.07
N ARG A 69 6.78 -5.94 2.80
CA ARG A 69 7.32 -5.79 4.16
C ARG A 69 8.59 -4.94 4.12
N THR A 70 8.64 -3.92 4.97
CA THR A 70 9.79 -3.01 5.09
C THR A 70 10.36 -2.93 6.49
N SER A 71 9.69 -3.54 7.48
CA SER A 71 10.13 -3.63 8.86
C SER A 71 9.70 -4.96 9.50
N ASN A 72 10.35 -5.34 10.59
CA ASN A 72 9.89 -6.43 11.47
C ASN A 72 9.11 -5.91 12.68
N GLU A 73 9.06 -4.60 12.85
CA GLU A 73 8.49 -3.91 14.01
C GLU A 73 7.57 -2.76 13.56
N GLY A 74 6.76 -2.26 14.49
CA GLY A 74 5.83 -1.15 14.28
C GLY A 74 4.38 -1.59 14.07
N LEU A 75 3.47 -0.62 14.12
CA LEU A 75 2.02 -0.86 13.98
C LEU A 75 1.64 -1.28 12.55
N LEU A 76 2.48 -0.91 11.57
CA LEU A 76 2.30 -1.22 10.17
C LEU A 76 3.67 -1.52 9.52
N PRO A 77 4.16 -2.77 9.60
CA PRO A 77 5.49 -3.15 9.10
C PRO A 77 5.57 -3.33 7.57
N PHE A 78 4.59 -2.81 6.83
CA PHE A 78 4.46 -2.93 5.39
C PHE A 78 4.29 -1.56 4.76
N ASP A 79 4.86 -1.39 3.57
CA ASP A 79 4.57 -0.24 2.74
C ASP A 79 3.22 -0.42 2.02
N ILE A 80 2.13 -0.16 2.73
CA ILE A 80 0.77 -0.23 2.19
C ILE A 80 0.59 0.69 0.96
N PHE A 81 1.31 1.80 0.87
CA PHE A 81 1.16 2.71 -0.25
C PHE A 81 1.78 2.15 -1.52
N SER A 82 2.99 1.58 -1.43
CA SER A 82 3.57 0.84 -2.55
C SER A 82 2.68 -0.35 -2.93
N SER A 83 2.14 -1.07 -1.95
CA SER A 83 1.30 -2.26 -2.18
C SER A 83 0.01 -1.88 -2.91
N ALA A 84 -0.67 -0.84 -2.44
CA ALA A 84 -1.88 -0.32 -3.05
C ALA A 84 -1.62 0.22 -4.46
N PHE A 85 -0.53 0.97 -4.65
CA PHE A 85 -0.15 1.45 -5.98
C PHE A 85 0.11 0.30 -6.94
N TYR A 86 0.84 -0.74 -6.52
CA TYR A 86 1.15 -1.90 -7.35
C TYR A 86 -0.12 -2.57 -7.89
N LEU A 87 -1.12 -2.79 -7.03
CA LEU A 87 -2.39 -3.40 -7.42
C LEU A 87 -3.26 -2.48 -8.28
N VAL A 88 -3.45 -1.22 -7.85
CA VAL A 88 -4.34 -0.26 -8.54
C VAL A 88 -3.81 0.12 -9.90
N ALA A 89 -2.50 0.37 -10.01
CA ALA A 89 -1.87 0.67 -11.28
C ALA A 89 -1.77 -0.56 -12.20
N ARG A 90 -2.09 -1.77 -11.69
CA ARG A 90 -1.86 -3.05 -12.37
C ARG A 90 -0.41 -3.17 -12.83
N TYR A 91 0.53 -2.86 -11.93
CA TYR A 91 1.95 -2.73 -12.25
C TYR A 91 2.52 -3.97 -12.96
N GLU A 92 2.04 -5.17 -12.58
CA GLU A 92 2.41 -6.44 -13.20
C GLU A 92 2.12 -6.52 -14.71
N GLU A 93 1.10 -5.82 -15.22
CA GLU A 93 0.76 -5.81 -16.65
C GLU A 93 1.78 -5.04 -17.49
N TYR A 94 2.59 -4.20 -16.86
CA TYR A 94 3.68 -3.50 -17.52
C TYR A 94 4.99 -4.29 -17.51
N LEU A 95 5.05 -5.40 -16.78
CA LEU A 95 6.20 -6.30 -16.77
C LEU A 95 6.15 -7.25 -17.96
N PRO A 96 7.28 -7.85 -18.39
CA PRO A 96 7.23 -8.91 -19.38
C PRO A 96 6.34 -10.07 -18.90
N TYR A 97 5.26 -10.35 -19.63
CA TYR A 97 4.32 -11.44 -19.34
C TYR A 97 4.12 -12.30 -20.59
N GLU A 98 3.66 -13.55 -20.41
CA GLU A 98 3.18 -14.37 -21.52
C GLU A 98 1.71 -14.01 -21.84
N PRO A 99 1.43 -13.41 -23.01
CA PRO A 99 0.07 -13.07 -23.38
C PRO A 99 -0.80 -14.29 -23.65
N ASP A 100 -2.11 -14.15 -23.41
CA ASP A 100 -3.10 -15.09 -23.96
C ASP A 100 -3.25 -14.95 -25.49
N ASP A 101 -4.10 -15.78 -26.09
CA ASP A 101 -4.42 -15.76 -27.54
C ASP A 101 -4.95 -14.39 -28.05
N HIS A 102 -5.32 -13.50 -27.14
CA HIS A 102 -5.82 -12.15 -27.44
C HIS A 102 -4.83 -11.04 -27.03
N ASN A 103 -3.59 -11.39 -26.70
CA ASN A 103 -2.54 -10.48 -26.25
C ASN A 103 -2.82 -9.80 -24.89
N ARG A 104 -3.65 -10.41 -24.05
CA ARG A 104 -4.05 -9.87 -22.74
C ARG A 104 -3.24 -10.50 -21.61
N PHE A 105 -3.09 -9.76 -20.52
CA PHE A 105 -2.61 -10.31 -19.25
C PHE A 105 -3.69 -11.22 -18.65
N THR A 106 -3.37 -12.48 -18.40
CA THR A 106 -4.33 -13.45 -17.86
C THR A 106 -4.41 -13.29 -16.34
N ALA A 107 -5.63 -13.17 -15.79
CA ALA A 107 -5.84 -13.00 -14.34
C ALA A 107 -5.13 -14.08 -13.49
N GLY A 108 -5.05 -15.32 -13.99
CA GLY A 108 -4.33 -16.42 -13.35
C GLY A 108 -2.83 -16.21 -13.15
N PHE A 109 -2.21 -15.29 -13.90
CA PHE A 109 -0.82 -14.88 -13.71
C PHE A 109 -0.65 -13.68 -12.78
N SER A 110 -1.75 -13.13 -12.28
CA SER A 110 -1.70 -12.07 -11.27
C SER A 110 -1.07 -12.59 -9.98
N CYS A 111 -0.29 -11.75 -9.30
CA CYS A 111 0.21 -12.05 -7.97
C CYS A 111 -0.90 -12.37 -6.96
N LEU A 112 -2.13 -11.92 -7.22
CA LEU A 112 -3.31 -12.20 -6.41
C LEU A 112 -3.82 -13.65 -6.55
N SER A 113 -3.48 -14.34 -7.64
CA SER A 113 -3.96 -15.71 -7.90
C SER A 113 -3.31 -16.75 -6.98
N GLU A 114 -2.09 -16.52 -6.49
CA GLU A 114 -1.35 -17.49 -5.68
C GLU A 114 -2.06 -17.82 -4.35
N HIS A 115 -2.88 -16.89 -3.85
CA HIS A 115 -3.57 -17.00 -2.56
C HIS A 115 -5.08 -16.78 -2.68
N ASP A 116 -5.66 -16.97 -3.87
CA ASP A 116 -7.09 -16.77 -4.14
C ASP A 116 -7.62 -15.37 -3.78
N LEU A 117 -6.77 -14.33 -3.92
CA LEU A 117 -7.06 -12.94 -3.52
C LEU A 117 -7.69 -12.10 -4.63
N LEU A 118 -8.00 -12.68 -5.80
CA LEU A 118 -8.55 -11.95 -6.95
C LEU A 118 -9.86 -11.21 -6.63
N LEU A 119 -10.64 -11.73 -5.68
CA LEU A 119 -11.91 -11.14 -5.26
C LEU A 119 -11.80 -10.35 -3.95
N GLU A 120 -10.63 -10.33 -3.32
CA GLU A 120 -10.40 -9.63 -2.06
C GLU A 120 -10.15 -8.13 -2.31
N PRO A 121 -10.90 -7.23 -1.66
CA PRO A 121 -10.72 -5.79 -1.82
C PRO A 121 -9.54 -5.28 -0.97
N LEU A 122 -8.33 -5.80 -1.20
CA LEU A 122 -7.16 -5.58 -0.36
C LEU A 122 -6.86 -4.09 -0.13
N VAL A 123 -6.97 -3.26 -1.17
CA VAL A 123 -6.74 -1.81 -1.08
C VAL A 123 -7.71 -1.15 -0.10
N ASN A 124 -9.00 -1.50 -0.17
CA ASN A 124 -10.00 -0.98 0.76
C ASN A 124 -9.74 -1.49 2.19
N GLN A 125 -9.38 -2.76 2.35
CA GLN A 125 -9.04 -3.32 3.65
C GLN A 125 -7.82 -2.61 4.26
N TRP A 126 -6.82 -2.25 3.44
CA TRP A 126 -5.64 -1.50 3.87
C TRP A 126 -5.97 -0.05 4.24
N ALA A 127 -6.84 0.62 3.48
CA ALA A 127 -7.34 1.95 3.85
C ALA A 127 -8.05 1.91 5.23
N LEU A 128 -8.93 0.94 5.44
CA LEU A 128 -9.57 0.73 6.74
C LEU A 128 -8.56 0.42 7.85
N ARG A 129 -7.52 -0.37 7.57
CA ARG A 129 -6.44 -0.65 8.53
C ARG A 129 -5.72 0.65 8.94
N ILE A 130 -5.41 1.53 7.98
CA ILE A 130 -4.81 2.84 8.25
C ILE A 130 -5.76 3.68 9.14
N ARG A 131 -7.06 3.71 8.83
CA ARG A 131 -8.07 4.40 9.64
C ARG A 131 -8.06 3.95 11.10
N GLU A 132 -8.08 2.64 11.33
CA GLU A 132 -8.10 2.09 12.69
C GLU A 132 -6.83 2.42 13.47
N ILE A 133 -5.67 2.46 12.82
CA ILE A 133 -4.40 2.89 13.45
C ILE A 133 -4.43 4.39 13.74
N LEU A 134 -4.86 5.22 12.78
CA LEU A 134 -4.97 6.67 12.95
C LEU A 134 -5.92 7.05 14.10
N LYS A 135 -7.08 6.39 14.21
CA LYS A 135 -8.03 6.62 15.31
C LYS A 135 -7.46 6.30 16.68
N LYS A 136 -6.64 5.25 16.81
CA LYS A 136 -5.97 4.91 18.07
C LYS A 136 -4.95 5.96 18.51
N VAL A 137 -4.36 6.65 17.54
CA VAL A 137 -3.33 7.67 17.76
C VAL A 137 -3.92 9.06 17.92
N HIS A 138 -5.07 9.32 17.29
CA HIS A 138 -5.74 10.62 17.28
C HIS A 138 -7.26 10.45 17.20
N GLU A 139 -7.90 10.24 18.36
CA GLU A 139 -9.31 9.86 18.48
C GLU A 139 -10.30 10.86 17.87
N SER A 140 -9.93 12.14 17.75
CA SER A 140 -10.80 13.19 17.20
C SER A 140 -10.79 13.27 15.66
N LEU A 141 -10.02 12.42 14.96
CA LEU A 141 -10.09 12.35 13.51
C LEU A 141 -11.46 11.84 13.06
N THR A 142 -12.11 12.61 12.19
CA THR A 142 -13.39 12.25 11.57
C THR A 142 -13.13 11.79 10.14
N PHE A 143 -13.76 10.70 9.76
CA PHE A 143 -13.70 10.06 8.45
C PHE A 143 -15.13 10.05 7.88
N GLN A 144 -15.30 10.08 6.56
CA GLN A 144 -16.64 9.98 5.95
C GLN A 144 -17.17 8.55 5.92
#